data_AF-A0A0Q4F0H9-F1
#
_entry.id   AF-A0A0Q4F0H9-F1
#
_cell.length_a   1.000
_cell.length_b   1.000
_cell.length_c   1.000
_cell.angle_alpha   90.00
_cell.angle_beta   90.00
_cell.angle_gamma   90.00
#
_symmetry.space_group_name_H-M   'P 1'
#
loop_
_entity.id
_entity.type
_entity.pdbx_description
1 polymer ?
#
loop_
_entity_poly.entity_id
_entity_poly.type
_entity_poly.pdbx_seq_one_letter_code
_entity_poly.pdbx_strand_id
1 'polypeptide(L)' 'MTDTLPDTPDPAVLDAALQMIEVWNRLSADKQALLLKRFGTQENALAALVTTQMLAPPQA' A
#
# COMPACT_ATOMS: atom_id res chain seq x y z
N MET A 1 24.67 6.32 21.14
CA MET A 1 23.20 6.41 21.29
C MET A 1 22.66 5.15 20.66
N THR A 2 22.16 4.22 21.46
CA THR A 2 21.57 2.97 21.01
C THR A 2 20.22 3.31 20.38
N ASP A 3 20.16 3.19 19.06
CA ASP A 3 18.94 3.31 18.26
C ASP A 3 18.08 2.08 18.58
N THR A 4 17.35 2.13 19.70
CA THR A 4 16.29 1.17 20.01
C THR A 4 15.17 1.39 19.00
N LEU A 5 15.29 0.74 17.84
CA LEU A 5 14.15 0.48 16.99
C LEU A 5 13.09 -0.20 17.88
N PRO A 6 11.88 0.33 18.03
CA PRO A 6 10.86 -0.32 18.81
C PRO A 6 10.65 -1.73 18.24
N ASP A 7 10.77 -2.75 19.10
CA ASP A 7 10.59 -4.18 18.77
C ASP A 7 9.15 -4.49 18.28
N THR A 8 8.26 -3.50 18.42
CA THR A 8 6.89 -3.51 17.93
C THR A 8 6.75 -2.52 16.78
N PRO A 9 6.21 -2.95 15.62
CA PRO A 9 5.94 -2.01 14.54
C PRO A 9 5.00 -0.92 15.05
N ASP A 10 5.31 0.33 14.72
CA ASP A 10 4.44 1.47 15.06
C ASP A 10 3.00 1.16 14.63
N PRO A 11 2.00 1.44 15.48
CA PRO A 11 0.60 1.18 15.16
C PRO A 11 0.17 1.87 13.86
N ALA A 12 0.79 3.01 13.52
CA ALA A 12 0.58 3.70 12.25
C ALA A 12 1.10 2.91 11.03
N VAL A 13 2.21 2.18 11.18
CA VAL A 13 2.76 1.32 10.11
C VAL A 13 1.86 0.10 9.91
N LEU A 14 1.37 -0.49 11.00
CA LEU A 14 0.42 -1.59 10.92
C LEU A 14 -0.90 -1.16 10.28
N ASP A 15 -1.44 0.01 10.67
CA ASP A 15 -2.66 0.57 10.07
C ASP A 15 -2.48 0.83 8.58
N ALA A 16 -1.36 1.41 8.17
CA ALA A 16 -1.03 1.62 6.76
C ALA A 16 -0.97 0.29 5.99
N ALA A 17 -0.34 -0.75 6.54
CA ALA A 17 -0.28 -2.06 5.91
C ALA A 17 -1.68 -2.69 5.75
N LEU A 18 -2.55 -2.55 6.76
CA LEU A 18 -3.94 -3.01 6.69
C LEU A 18 -4.73 -2.26 5.61
N GLN A 19 -4.60 -0.94 5.53
CA GLN A 19 -5.23 -0.14 4.46
C GLN A 19 -4.73 -0.54 3.08
N MET A 20 -3.42 -0.81 2.91
CA MET A 20 -2.87 -1.31 1.64
C MET A 20 -3.54 -2.61 1.20
N ILE A 21 -3.71 -3.56 2.13
CA ILE A 21 -4.37 -4.85 1.86
C ILE A 21 -5.85 -4.66 1.54
N GLU A 22 -6.54 -3.74 2.21
CA GLU A 22 -7.95 -3.44 1.94
C GLU A 22 -8.14 -2.87 0.54
N VAL A 23 -7.32 -1.89 0.15
CA VAL A 23 -7.37 -1.30 -1.19
C VAL A 23 -7.05 -2.37 -2.25
N TRP A 24 -6.09 -3.25 -1.99
CA TRP A 24 -5.80 -4.37 -2.88
C TRP A 24 -6.98 -5.31 -3.04
N ASN A 25 -7.62 -5.72 -1.94
CA ASN A 25 -8.78 -6.61 -1.97
C ASN A 25 -10.00 -5.98 -2.65
N ARG A 26 -10.13 -4.66 -2.62
CA ARG A 26 -11.20 -3.93 -3.32
C ARG A 26 -11.00 -3.90 -4.84
N LEU A 27 -9.79 -4.14 -5.33
CA LEU A 27 -9.51 -4.26 -6.76
C LEU A 27 -9.99 -5.63 -7.28
N SER A 28 -10.68 -5.63 -8.42
CA SER A 28 -10.99 -6.87 -9.14
C SER A 28 -9.71 -7.55 -9.63
N ALA A 29 -9.73 -8.89 -9.76
CA ALA A 29 -8.59 -9.70 -10.19
C ALA A 29 -7.95 -9.20 -11.50
N ASP A 30 -8.75 -8.68 -12.43
CA ASP A 30 -8.27 -8.11 -13.70
C ASP A 30 -7.37 -6.87 -13.48
N LYS A 31 -7.76 -5.98 -12.57
CA LYS A 31 -6.97 -4.80 -12.20
C LYS A 31 -5.70 -5.19 -11.45
N GLN A 32 -5.79 -6.16 -10.54
CA GLN A 32 -4.62 -6.71 -9.85
C GLN A 32 -3.61 -7.30 -10.84
N ALA A 33 -4.07 -8.10 -11.80
CA ALA A 33 -3.22 -8.67 -12.84
C ALA A 33 -2.58 -7.59 -13.73
N LEU A 34 -3.31 -6.53 -14.06
CA LEU A 34 -2.80 -5.41 -14.85
C LEU A 34 -1.74 -4.60 -14.08
N LEU A 35 -1.95 -4.40 -12.78
CA LEU A 35 -0.96 -3.77 -11.90
C LEU A 35 0.28 -4.64 -11.74
N LEU A 36 0.14 -5.94 -11.52
CA LEU A 36 1.27 -6.87 -11.47
C LEU A 36 2.04 -6.90 -12.79
N LYS A 37 1.34 -6.83 -13.93
CA LYS A 37 1.96 -6.74 -15.26
C LYS A 37 2.72 -5.42 -15.47
N ARG A 38 2.31 -4.32 -14.82
CA ARG A 38 2.95 -2.99 -14.96
C ARG A 38 4.07 -2.76 -13.97
N PHE A 39 3.94 -3.25 -12.74
CA PHE A 39 4.83 -2.97 -11.62
C PHE A 39 5.69 -4.17 -11.21
N GLY A 40 5.42 -5.36 -11.75
CA GLY A 40 6.21 -6.59 -11.60
C GLY A 40 5.96 -7.34 -10.28
N THR A 41 5.81 -6.64 -9.17
CA THR A 41 5.55 -7.22 -7.85
C THR A 41 4.31 -6.62 -7.21
N GLN A 42 3.70 -7.35 -6.28
CA GLN A 42 2.54 -6.89 -5.51
C GLN A 42 2.89 -5.66 -4.67
N GLU A 43 4.07 -5.62 -4.06
CA GLU A 43 4.54 -4.47 -3.27
C GLU A 43 4.70 -3.22 -4.12
N ASN A 44 5.29 -3.31 -5.32
CA ASN A 44 5.42 -2.16 -6.22
C ASN A 44 4.05 -1.69 -6.72
N ALA A 45 3.16 -2.64 -7.03
CA ALA A 45 1.79 -2.34 -7.44
C ALA A 45 1.01 -1.63 -6.33
N LEU A 46 1.13 -2.11 -5.09
CA LEU A 46 0.56 -1.49 -3.89
C LEU A 46 1.14 -0.10 -3.63
N ALA A 47 2.48 0.05 -3.67
CA ALA A 47 3.14 1.33 -3.48
C ALA A 47 2.70 2.36 -4.52
N ALA A 48 2.58 1.96 -5.79
CA ALA A 48 2.10 2.82 -6.85
C ALA A 48 0.61 3.19 -6.66
N LEU A 49 -0.22 2.23 -6.26
CA LEU A 49 -1.64 2.45 -5.99
C LEU A 49 -1.85 3.43 -4.82
N VAL A 50 -1.15 3.21 -3.72
CA VAL A 50 -1.21 4.06 -2.51
C VAL A 50 -0.69 5.45 -2.81
N THR A 51 0.45 5.56 -3.51
CA THR A 51 0.98 6.86 -3.95
C THR A 51 0.00 7.57 -4.88
N THR A 52 -0.66 6.84 -5.79
CA THR A 52 -1.71 7.40 -6.64
C THR A 52 -2.92 7.87 -5.83
N GLN A 53 -3.31 7.15 -4.77
CA GLN A 53 -4.38 7.61 -3.88
C GLN A 53 -3.98 8.82 -3.02
N MET A 54 -2.71 8.94 -2.63
CA MET A 54 -2.19 10.12 -1.93
C MET A 54 -2.08 11.34 -2.84
N LEU A 55 -1.86 11.13 -4.14
CA LEU A 55 -1.82 12.17 -5.16
C LEU A 55 -3.20 12.48 -5.75
N ALA A 56 -4.17 11.57 -5.61
CA ALA A 56 -5.54 11.82 -5.99
C ALA A 56 -6.12 12.85 -5.01
N PRO A 57 -6.58 14.03 -5.48
CA PRO A 57 -7.24 14.96 -4.59
C PRO A 57 -8.46 14.26 -3.99
N PRO A 58 -8.76 14.47 -2.69
CA PRO A 58 -10.04 14.06 -2.15
C PRO A 58 -11.11 14.67 -3.05
N GLN A 59 -11.93 13.84 -3.70
CA GLN A 59 -13.07 14.35 -4.45
C GLN A 59 -13.91 15.17 -3.48
N ALA A 60 -13.95 16.48 -3.73
CA ALA A 60 -14.78 17.45 -3.03
C ALA A 60 -16.26 17.23 -3.34
#